data_AF-A0A662VQU0-F1
#
_entry.id   AF-A0A662VQU0-F1
#
_cell.length_a   1.000
_cell.length_b   1.000
_cell.length_c   1.000
_cell.angle_alpha   90.00
_cell.angle_beta   90.00
_cell.angle_gamma   90.00
#
_symmetry.space_group_name_H-M   'P 1'
#
loop_
_entity.id
_entity.type
_entity.pdbx_description
1 polymer ?
#
loop_
_entity_poly.entity_id
_entity_poly.type
_entity_poly.pdbx_seq_one_letter_code
_entity_poly.pdbx_strand_id
1 'polypeptide(L)'
;METFIYFLNDLTEMQETVSLQDLLRELKDIKQKIEHAEELIEGLLDSILTPEEERLLKEVQKDVAKGDLSEYVPFEKLDEALRE
;
A
#
# COMPACT_ATOMS: atom_id res chain seq x y z
N MET A 1 1.66 -47.95 -28.61
CA MET A 1 2.32 -48.17 -27.30
C MET A 1 3.48 -47.22 -27.07
N GLU A 2 4.31 -46.94 -28.09
CA GLU A 2 5.45 -46.01 -27.96
C GLU A 2 5.05 -44.57 -27.63
N THR A 3 3.95 -44.04 -28.20
CA THR A 3 3.47 -42.67 -27.92
C THR A 3 3.04 -42.46 -26.48
N PHE A 4 2.52 -43.51 -25.83
CA PHE A 4 2.12 -43.47 -24.42
C PHE A 4 3.35 -43.50 -23.50
N ILE A 5 4.42 -44.17 -23.92
CA ILE A 5 5.71 -44.20 -23.21
C ILE A 5 6.41 -42.84 -23.31
N TYR A 6 6.35 -42.16 -24.46
CA TYR A 6 6.86 -40.77 -24.59
C TYR A 6 6.08 -39.78 -23.72
N PHE A 7 4.75 -39.88 -23.68
CA PHE A 7 3.92 -39.01 -22.81
C PHE A 7 4.21 -39.22 -21.32
N LEU A 8 4.48 -40.48 -20.92
CA LEU A 8 4.88 -40.80 -19.55
C LEU A 8 6.31 -40.35 -19.25
N ASN A 9 7.23 -40.42 -20.21
CA ASN A 9 8.60 -39.92 -20.08
C ASN A 9 8.64 -38.39 -19.91
N ASP A 10 7.85 -37.64 -20.69
CA ASP A 10 7.70 -36.17 -20.56
C ASP A 10 7.15 -35.78 -19.17
N LEU A 11 6.22 -36.57 -18.62
CA LEU A 11 5.67 -36.35 -17.27
C LEU A 11 6.69 -36.68 -16.17
N THR A 12 7.61 -37.61 -16.40
CA THR A 12 8.71 -37.92 -15.46
C THR A 12 9.87 -36.93 -15.56
N GLU A 13 10.12 -36.30 -16.71
CA GLU A 13 11.12 -35.23 -16.83
C GLU A 13 10.64 -33.90 -16.23
N MET A 14 9.34 -33.63 -16.21
CA MET A 14 8.74 -32.45 -15.53
C MET A 14 8.55 -32.62 -14.02
N GLN A 15 8.83 -33.79 -13.44
CA GLN A 15 8.94 -33.94 -11.98
C GLN A 15 10.30 -33.41 -11.49
N GLU A 16 10.53 -32.11 -11.67
CA GLU A 16 11.32 -31.40 -10.65
C GLU A 16 10.48 -31.52 -9.38
N THR A 17 10.86 -32.44 -8.50
CA THR A 17 10.14 -32.71 -7.26
C THR A 17 10.23 -31.47 -6.37
N VAL A 18 9.33 -30.50 -6.57
CA VAL A 18 9.17 -29.39 -5.65
C VAL A 18 8.81 -30.00 -4.31
N SER A 19 9.74 -29.92 -3.36
CA SER A 19 9.54 -30.49 -2.03
C SER A 19 8.37 -29.76 -1.36
N LEU A 20 7.66 -30.44 -0.46
CA LEU A 20 6.72 -29.76 0.45
C LEU A 20 7.41 -28.60 1.21
N GLN A 21 8.72 -28.70 1.43
CA GLN A 21 9.53 -27.63 2.02
C GLN A 21 9.73 -26.44 1.07
N ASP A 22 9.90 -26.70 -0.23
CA ASP A 22 10.02 -25.64 -1.24
C ASP A 22 8.69 -24.91 -1.39
N LEU A 23 7.57 -25.64 -1.45
CA LEU A 23 6.23 -25.06 -1.43
C LEU A 23 5.97 -24.22 -0.18
N LEU A 24 6.39 -24.72 1.00
CA LEU A 24 6.26 -23.97 2.24
C LEU A 24 7.11 -22.69 2.26
N ARG A 25 8.31 -22.70 1.65
CA ARG A 25 9.15 -21.52 1.50
C ARG A 25 8.47 -20.50 0.58
N GLU A 26 8.01 -20.93 -0.58
CA GLU A 26 7.31 -20.05 -1.53
C GLU A 26 6.05 -19.43 -0.92
N LEU A 27 5.27 -20.20 -0.15
CA LEU A 27 4.10 -19.66 0.57
C LEU A 27 4.48 -18.60 1.60
N LYS A 28 5.61 -18.76 2.30
CA LYS A 28 6.11 -17.73 3.23
C LYS A 28 6.55 -16.47 2.49
N ASP A 29 7.24 -16.61 1.37
CA ASP A 29 7.68 -15.48 0.56
C ASP A 29 6.48 -14.72 -0.04
N ILE A 30 5.45 -15.44 -0.49
CA ILE A 30 4.18 -14.84 -0.95
C ILE A 30 3.49 -14.10 0.19
N LYS A 31 3.42 -14.69 1.40
CA LYS A 31 2.84 -14.03 2.57
C LYS A 31 3.52 -12.70 2.88
N GLN A 32 4.86 -12.67 2.89
CA GLN A 32 5.61 -11.45 3.14
C GLN A 32 5.37 -10.37 2.07
N LYS A 33 5.27 -10.78 0.80
CA LYS A 33 4.95 -9.84 -0.29
C LYS A 33 3.55 -9.24 -0.15
N ILE A 34 2.59 -10.02 0.33
CA ILE A 34 1.22 -9.54 0.60
C ILE A 34 1.25 -8.54 1.76
N GLU A 35 1.90 -8.88 2.88
CA GLU A 35 2.01 -7.98 4.04
C GLU A 35 2.66 -6.64 3.64
N HIS A 36 3.72 -6.68 2.84
CA HIS A 36 4.33 -5.44 2.34
C HIS A 36 3.40 -4.65 1.41
N ALA A 37 2.62 -5.32 0.57
CA ALA A 37 1.64 -4.64 -0.27
C ALA A 37 0.51 -4.00 0.55
N GLU A 38 0.08 -4.63 1.65
CA GLU A 38 -0.89 -4.06 2.58
C GLU A 38 -0.34 -2.77 3.21
N GLU A 39 0.89 -2.76 3.71
CA GLU A 39 1.53 -1.55 4.27
C GLU A 39 1.59 -0.39 3.25
N LEU A 40 1.92 -0.70 1.99
CA LEU A 40 1.96 0.31 0.93
C LEU A 40 0.55 0.85 0.61
N ILE A 41 -0.47 0.00 0.63
CA ILE A 41 -1.86 0.41 0.40
C ILE A 41 -2.37 1.26 1.56
N GLU A 42 -2.08 0.88 2.81
CA GLU A 42 -2.41 1.69 3.99
C GLU A 42 -1.77 3.08 3.88
N GLY A 43 -0.48 3.16 3.56
CA GLY A 43 0.20 4.44 3.34
C GLY A 43 -0.40 5.27 2.21
N LEU A 44 -0.92 4.62 1.15
CA LEU A 44 -1.63 5.30 0.08
C LEU A 44 -2.99 5.81 0.54
N LEU A 45 -3.75 5.01 1.29
CA LEU A 45 -5.05 5.40 1.84
C LEU A 45 -4.90 6.58 2.82
N ASP A 46 -3.89 6.55 3.68
CA ASP A 46 -3.55 7.65 4.60
C ASP A 46 -3.12 8.93 3.86
N SER A 47 -2.61 8.81 2.63
CA SER A 47 -2.23 9.95 1.80
C SER A 47 -3.40 10.58 1.02
N ILE A 48 -4.53 9.87 0.93
CA ILE A 48 -5.72 10.35 0.23
C ILE A 48 -6.54 11.19 1.19
N LEU A 49 -6.64 12.49 0.90
CA LEU A 49 -7.56 13.38 1.61
C LEU A 49 -9.00 12.90 1.41
N THR A 50 -9.77 12.88 2.48
CA THR A 50 -11.23 12.77 2.41
C THR A 50 -11.80 13.97 1.62
N PRO A 51 -13.02 13.84 1.05
CA PRO A 51 -13.65 14.96 0.34
C PRO A 51 -13.78 16.24 1.19
N GLU A 52 -13.92 16.09 2.50
CA GLU A 52 -13.96 17.20 3.44
C GLU A 52 -12.59 17.86 3.60
N GLU A 53 -11.52 17.07 3.79
CA GLU A 53 -10.16 17.60 3.87
C GLU A 53 -9.69 18.24 2.56
N GLU A 54 -10.09 17.68 1.40
CA GLU A 54 -9.79 18.29 0.10
C GLU A 54 -10.50 19.65 -0.05
N ARG A 55 -11.72 19.77 0.46
CA ARG A 55 -12.46 21.04 0.47
C ARG A 55 -11.76 22.06 1.36
N LEU A 56 -11.38 21.68 2.58
CA LEU A 56 -10.66 22.54 3.52
C LEU A 56 -9.32 22.99 2.91
N LEU A 57 -8.56 22.08 2.30
CA LEU A 57 -7.30 22.42 1.64
C LEU A 57 -7.50 23.47 0.53
N LYS A 58 -8.56 23.35 -0.28
CA LYS A 58 -8.90 24.35 -1.32
C LYS A 58 -9.30 25.70 -0.74
N GLU A 59 -9.97 25.72 0.41
CA GLU A 59 -10.31 26.96 1.12
C GLU A 59 -9.03 27.64 1.62
N VAL A 60 -8.16 26.91 2.33
CA VAL A 60 -6.86 27.40 2.81
C VAL A 60 -6.00 27.94 1.65
N GLN A 61 -5.92 27.22 0.54
CA GLN A 61 -5.16 27.67 -0.64
C GLN A 61 -5.70 28.98 -1.23
N LYS A 62 -7.02 29.18 -1.24
CA LYS A 62 -7.65 30.43 -1.70
C LYS A 62 -7.33 31.59 -0.78
N ASP A 63 -7.36 31.35 0.53
CA ASP A 63 -7.09 32.36 1.55
C ASP A 63 -5.63 32.81 1.48
N VAL A 64 -4.70 31.86 1.37
CA VAL A 64 -3.27 32.12 1.12
C VAL A 64 -3.08 32.91 -0.18
N ALA A 65 -3.74 32.53 -1.28
CA ALA A 65 -3.63 33.23 -2.56
C ALA A 65 -4.16 34.67 -2.51
N LYS A 66 -5.18 34.93 -1.67
CA LYS A 66 -5.73 36.27 -1.42
C LYS A 66 -4.93 37.06 -0.39
N GLY A 67 -4.03 36.40 0.35
CA GLY A 67 -3.30 36.98 1.47
C GLY A 67 -4.17 37.25 2.71
N ASP A 68 -5.35 36.63 2.78
CA ASP A 68 -6.27 36.77 3.92
C ASP A 68 -6.05 35.62 4.89
N LEU A 69 -5.21 35.84 5.90
CA LEU A 69 -4.88 34.85 6.92
C LEU A 69 -5.55 35.15 8.26
N SER A 70 -6.61 35.96 8.26
CA SER A 70 -7.26 36.45 9.48
C SER A 70 -7.87 35.35 10.34
N GLU A 71 -8.35 34.28 9.72
CA GLU A 71 -8.92 33.09 10.37
C GLU A 71 -7.85 32.10 10.90
N TYR A 72 -6.56 32.39 10.70
CA TYR A 72 -5.46 31.48 11.05
C TYR A 72 -4.61 32.04 12.18
N VAL A 73 -4.21 31.17 13.11
CA VAL A 73 -3.28 31.52 14.18
C VAL A 73 -1.83 31.28 13.74
N PRO A 74 -0.90 32.20 14.04
CA PRO A 74 0.53 31.94 13.86
C PRO A 74 0.97 30.72 14.65
N PHE A 75 1.88 29.94 14.09
CA PHE A 75 2.35 28.69 14.70
C PHE A 75 2.92 28.90 16.11
N GLU A 76 3.61 30.03 16.35
CA GLU A 76 4.19 30.38 17.65
C GLU A 76 3.13 30.61 18.75
N LYS A 77 1.87 30.81 18.36
CA LYS A 77 0.74 31.05 19.27
C LYS A 77 -0.18 29.84 19.41
N LEU A 78 0.15 28.72 18.78
CA LEU A 78 -0.69 27.52 18.77
C LEU A 78 -0.94 26.99 20.20
N ASP A 79 0.09 26.97 21.04
CA ASP A 79 0.00 26.53 22.43
C ASP A 79 -0.94 27.40 23.29
N GLU A 80 -1.11 28.67 22.94
CA GLU A 80 -2.02 29.59 23.63
C GLU A 80 -3.47 29.38 23.15
N ALA A 81 -3.66 29.20 21.83
CA ALA A 81 -4.97 28.96 21.23
C ALA A 81 -5.58 27.61 21.65
N LEU A 82 -4.75 26.58 21.93
CA LEU A 82 -5.21 25.25 22.34
C LEU A 82 -5.49 25.11 23.86
N ARG A 83 -5.29 26.18 24.65
CA ARG A 83 -5.54 26.17 26.10
C ARG A 83 -6.95 26.63 26.50
N GLU A 84 -7.81 26.95 25.54
CA GLU A 84 -9.25 27.18 25.75
C GLU A 84 -9.99 25.90 26.15
#